data_AF-A0A9D9R643-F1
#
_entry.id   AF-A0A9D9R643-F1
#
_cell.length_a   1.000
_cell.length_b   1.000
_cell.length_c   1.000
_cell.angle_alpha   90.00
_cell.angle_beta   90.00
_cell.angle_gamma   90.00
#
_symmetry.space_group_name_H-M   'P 1'
#
loop_
_entity.id
_entity.type
_entity.pdbx_description
1 polymer ?
#
loop_
_entity_poly.entity_id
_entity_poly.type
_entity_poly.pdbx_seq_one_letter_code
_entity_poly.pdbx_strand_id
1 'polypeptide(L)'
;MLKLINWVVATLAVLIVATACDENNVGTSILDTEASIVVDSTFTVVCSPEINNKMTPRSLTHLLGAINVKGYGTLESDFVTEFMPSSEIDTVGVGLNDIDSVRLLLKVPMGQYVGDSIVPMKVDVYKLHKSLPFPIYSDFDTKDYYYKSDLLGSRSYSMTSVNQDSILLAEYNSSTGNTDTYYQIAVSMPKSIGTGLYNLYTTNPSVLRDPESFKQYFPGIYATTSYGNGRVTKISSTMMRVYYRKHGTKDNGSDTIYERSANYLGTAPEVVTNNNIRYTPSAEIKAMADAGEPVVVSPAGYNVKINKPVNDILNRFTKLETEGQIVLNTVTLTVPVTEIANSAG
;
A
#
# COMPACT_ATOMS: atom_id res chain seq x y z
N MET A 1 64.58 -57.55 -52.83
CA MET A 1 64.07 -57.97 -51.51
C MET A 1 63.34 -56.77 -50.93
N LEU A 2 62.05 -56.54 -51.14
CA LEU A 2 60.92 -57.46 -51.01
C LEU A 2 61.01 -58.28 -49.72
N LYS A 3 60.14 -57.92 -48.77
CA LYS A 3 59.62 -58.71 -47.65
C LYS A 3 60.58 -58.89 -46.45
N LEU A 4 60.00 -58.74 -45.24
CA LEU A 4 60.59 -59.01 -43.92
C LEU A 4 61.38 -57.90 -43.19
N ILE A 5 60.89 -56.66 -43.21
CA ILE A 5 60.67 -55.95 -41.91
C ILE A 5 59.20 -55.50 -41.82
N ASN A 6 58.30 -56.30 -42.40
CA ASN A 6 56.95 -56.43 -41.85
C ASN A 6 57.13 -57.29 -40.59
N TRP A 7 56.79 -56.75 -39.41
CA TRP A 7 56.20 -57.45 -38.25
C TRP A 7 56.52 -56.87 -36.85
N VAL A 8 57.22 -55.74 -36.69
CA VAL A 8 57.51 -55.23 -35.31
C VAL A 8 57.23 -53.75 -35.04
N VAL A 9 56.99 -52.89 -36.03
CA VAL A 9 56.42 -51.56 -35.74
C VAL A 9 54.88 -51.63 -35.82
N ALA A 10 54.34 -52.65 -35.16
CA ALA A 10 52.93 -52.92 -34.95
C ALA A 10 52.43 -52.35 -33.62
N THR A 11 53.04 -51.26 -33.12
CA THR A 11 52.69 -50.75 -31.78
C THR A 11 52.63 -49.23 -31.67
N LEU A 12 52.47 -48.49 -32.77
CA LEU A 12 52.12 -47.07 -32.67
C LEU A 12 51.37 -46.58 -33.91
N ALA A 13 50.27 -47.25 -34.22
CA ALA A 13 49.27 -46.78 -35.16
C ALA A 13 47.91 -46.85 -34.49
N VAL A 14 47.53 -45.79 -33.78
CA VAL A 14 46.12 -45.48 -33.53
C VAL A 14 45.92 -43.98 -33.64
N LEU A 15 45.10 -43.62 -34.64
CA LEU A 15 44.31 -42.40 -34.80
C LEU A 15 44.99 -41.16 -35.42
N ILE A 16 45.04 -41.18 -36.76
CA ILE A 16 44.70 -40.04 -37.61
C ILE A 16 43.52 -40.46 -38.50
N VAL A 17 42.36 -39.81 -38.32
CA VAL A 17 41.23 -39.60 -39.24
C VAL A 17 40.44 -38.44 -38.61
N ALA A 18 39.93 -37.38 -39.26
CA ALA A 18 40.13 -36.72 -40.54
C ALA A 18 39.27 -35.42 -40.47
N THR A 19 39.65 -34.40 -41.25
CA THR A 19 38.82 -33.35 -41.91
C THR A 19 38.01 -32.38 -41.02
N ALA A 20 37.87 -31.09 -41.34
CA ALA A 20 37.67 -30.48 -42.66
C ALA A 20 38.22 -29.04 -42.79
N CYS A 21 38.63 -28.72 -44.02
CA CYS A 21 38.80 -27.37 -44.56
C CYS A 21 37.44 -26.67 -44.74
N ASP A 22 37.45 -25.34 -44.70
CA ASP A 22 36.94 -24.59 -45.86
C ASP A 22 37.72 -23.27 -46.02
N GLU A 23 38.21 -23.04 -47.23
CA GLU A 23 38.87 -21.80 -47.67
C GLU A 23 37.90 -21.03 -48.61
N ASN A 24 38.07 -19.70 -48.62
CA ASN A 24 37.71 -18.76 -49.70
C ASN A 24 36.27 -18.22 -49.78
N ASN A 25 36.10 -16.94 -49.44
CA ASN A 25 35.95 -15.94 -50.52
C ASN A 25 36.17 -14.47 -50.09
N VAL A 26 37.08 -13.86 -50.85
CA VAL A 26 37.45 -12.46 -51.04
C VAL A 26 36.27 -11.47 -51.13
N GLY A 27 36.43 -10.24 -50.60
CA GLY A 27 35.73 -9.06 -51.15
C GLY A 27 35.34 -7.94 -50.19
N THR A 28 36.27 -7.01 -49.95
CA THR A 28 36.08 -5.53 -49.88
C THR A 28 34.87 -4.95 -49.11
N SER A 29 35.13 -4.25 -48.00
CA SER A 29 34.95 -2.78 -47.89
C SER A 29 34.70 -2.32 -46.45
N ILE A 30 35.68 -1.58 -45.91
CA ILE A 30 35.53 -0.28 -45.23
C ILE A 30 34.44 -0.22 -44.15
N LEU A 31 34.83 -0.52 -42.91
CA LEU A 31 34.83 0.41 -41.76
C LEU A 31 35.19 -0.41 -40.53
N ASP A 32 36.42 -0.26 -40.03
CA ASP A 32 36.68 -0.46 -38.60
C ASP A 32 35.82 0.57 -37.88
N THR A 33 34.57 0.19 -37.58
CA THR A 33 33.73 0.99 -36.70
C THR A 33 34.23 0.69 -35.30
N GLU A 34 35.33 1.33 -34.90
CA GLU A 34 35.66 1.43 -33.50
C GLU A 34 34.48 2.11 -32.80
N ALA A 35 33.62 1.31 -32.17
CA ALA A 35 32.56 1.81 -31.31
C ALA A 35 33.21 2.40 -30.05
N SER A 36 33.66 3.64 -30.14
CA SER A 36 34.13 4.41 -28.99
C SER A 36 32.93 4.78 -28.13
N ILE A 37 32.82 4.15 -26.95
CA ILE A 37 31.84 4.56 -25.93
C ILE A 37 32.39 5.83 -25.28
N VAL A 38 31.87 6.98 -25.71
CA VAL A 38 32.13 8.26 -25.04
C VAL A 38 31.12 8.38 -23.89
N VAL A 39 31.61 8.27 -22.65
CA VAL A 39 30.83 8.61 -21.46
C VAL A 39 31.06 10.09 -21.14
N ASP A 40 30.13 10.94 -21.58
CA ASP A 40 30.12 12.37 -21.27
C ASP A 40 29.10 12.62 -20.14
N SER A 41 29.57 13.06 -18.97
CA SER A 41 28.76 13.24 -17.75
C SER A 41 28.83 14.68 -17.26
N THR A 42 28.26 15.62 -18.02
CA THR A 42 28.34 17.05 -17.67
C THR A 42 27.02 17.81 -17.77
N PHE A 43 25.87 17.11 -17.83
CA PHE A 43 24.58 17.79 -17.71
C PHE A 43 24.30 18.16 -16.25
N THR A 44 24.08 19.45 -15.99
CA THR A 44 23.68 19.92 -14.66
C THR A 44 22.18 19.73 -14.50
N VAL A 45 21.78 19.04 -13.44
CA VAL A 45 20.38 18.90 -13.05
C VAL A 45 20.10 19.87 -11.91
N VAL A 46 19.07 20.70 -12.05
CA VAL A 46 18.65 21.63 -11.00
C VAL A 46 17.47 21.02 -10.27
N CYS A 47 17.64 20.82 -8.97
CA CYS A 47 16.61 20.30 -8.07
C CYS A 47 16.17 21.38 -7.09
N SER A 48 14.88 21.39 -6.74
CA SER A 48 14.32 22.29 -5.72
C SER A 48 13.27 21.56 -4.90
N PRO A 49 13.08 21.93 -3.62
CA PRO A 49 11.99 21.39 -2.81
C PRO A 49 10.64 21.87 -3.35
N GLU A 50 9.63 21.00 -3.26
CA GLU A 50 8.24 21.29 -3.63
C GLU A 50 7.31 20.78 -2.52
N ILE A 51 6.46 21.67 -1.99
CA ILE A 51 5.52 21.28 -0.93
C ILE A 51 4.47 20.33 -1.50
N ASN A 52 4.28 19.20 -0.83
CA ASN A 52 3.30 18.18 -1.16
C ASN A 52 2.45 17.85 0.07
N ASN A 53 1.42 18.67 0.30
CA ASN A 53 0.43 18.47 1.36
C ASN A 53 -0.93 18.00 0.82
N LYS A 54 -1.08 17.94 -0.51
CA LYS A 54 -2.31 17.56 -1.20
C LYS A 54 -2.04 16.35 -2.08
N MET A 55 -2.26 15.16 -1.51
CA MET A 55 -2.00 13.89 -2.17
C MET A 55 -3.30 13.23 -2.60
N THR A 56 -3.26 12.53 -3.73
CA THR A 56 -4.37 11.67 -4.12
C THR A 56 -4.38 10.39 -3.27
N PRO A 57 -5.55 9.90 -2.85
CA PRO A 57 -5.67 8.58 -2.27
C PRO A 57 -5.28 7.55 -3.33
N ARG A 58 -4.22 6.80 -3.07
CA ARG A 58 -3.71 5.74 -3.97
C ARG A 58 -3.77 4.36 -3.35
N SER A 59 -4.31 4.24 -2.15
CA SER A 59 -4.25 3.03 -1.36
C SER A 59 -5.52 2.81 -0.55
N LEU A 60 -5.94 1.56 -0.45
CA LEU A 60 -6.96 1.10 0.51
C LEU A 60 -6.42 1.03 1.95
N THR A 61 -5.12 1.27 2.14
CA THR A 61 -4.52 1.31 3.47
C THR A 61 -4.89 2.61 4.17
N HIS A 62 -5.33 2.51 5.42
CA HIS A 62 -5.56 3.68 6.25
C HIS A 62 -4.39 3.95 7.19
N LEU A 63 -4.13 5.23 7.46
CA LEU A 63 -3.17 5.71 8.43
C LEU A 63 -3.95 6.35 9.59
N LEU A 64 -3.65 5.90 10.79
CA LEU A 64 -4.32 6.37 12.01
C LEU A 64 -3.29 6.60 13.11
N GLY A 65 -3.26 7.81 13.65
CA GLY A 65 -2.40 8.13 14.79
C GLY A 65 -1.82 9.52 14.71
N ALA A 66 -0.96 9.81 15.69
CA ALA A 66 -0.13 10.98 15.71
C ALA A 66 1.24 10.58 16.25
N ILE A 67 2.29 11.18 15.72
CA ILE A 67 3.66 10.99 16.19
C ILE A 67 4.44 12.29 16.09
N ASN A 68 5.26 12.56 17.10
CA ASN A 68 6.26 13.63 17.07
C ASN A 68 7.65 13.01 17.18
N VAL A 69 8.48 13.23 16.17
CA VAL A 69 9.82 12.65 16.05
C VAL A 69 10.84 13.78 15.95
N LYS A 70 11.86 13.76 16.80
CA LYS A 70 12.93 14.76 16.76
C LYS A 70 13.69 14.66 15.43
N GLY A 71 13.91 15.80 14.78
CA GLY A 71 14.55 15.90 13.47
C GLY A 71 13.60 15.70 12.28
N TYR A 72 12.45 15.05 12.48
CA TYR A 72 11.41 14.88 11.44
C TYR A 72 10.26 15.88 11.61
N GLY A 73 9.71 16.01 12.82
CA GLY A 73 8.56 16.87 13.11
C GLY A 73 7.35 16.06 13.56
N THR A 74 6.15 16.64 13.35
CA THR A 74 4.89 16.03 13.77
C THR A 74 4.09 15.55 12.56
N LEU A 75 3.68 14.29 12.59
CA LEU A 75 2.79 13.67 11.61
C LEU A 75 1.53 13.22 12.31
N GLU A 76 0.38 13.61 11.78
CA GLU A 76 -0.93 13.15 12.21
C GLU A 76 -1.69 12.60 11.02
N SER A 77 -2.43 11.53 11.26
CA SER A 77 -3.35 10.99 10.28
C SER A 77 -4.63 10.47 10.94
N ASP A 78 -5.72 10.76 10.27
CA ASP A 78 -7.02 10.13 10.46
C ASP A 78 -7.56 9.74 9.09
N PHE A 79 -8.68 9.03 9.05
CA PHE A 79 -9.22 8.57 7.77
C PHE A 79 -10.74 8.64 7.71
N VAL A 80 -11.24 8.81 6.49
CA VAL A 80 -12.65 8.70 6.15
C VAL A 80 -12.82 7.61 5.11
N THR A 81 -13.90 6.85 5.21
CA THR A 81 -14.16 5.76 4.27
C THR A 81 -15.64 5.45 4.14
N GLU A 82 -16.06 5.24 2.89
CA GLU A 82 -17.30 4.57 2.52
C GLU A 82 -17.14 3.05 2.58
N PHE A 83 -18.23 2.30 2.42
CA PHE A 83 -18.20 0.84 2.50
C PHE A 83 -18.86 0.18 1.30
N MET A 84 -18.23 -0.88 0.82
CA MET A 84 -18.87 -1.88 -0.02
C MET A 84 -19.72 -2.80 0.89
N PRO A 85 -21.04 -2.86 0.69
CA PRO A 85 -21.88 -3.83 1.38
C PRO A 85 -21.73 -5.23 0.78
N SER A 86 -21.95 -6.25 1.60
CA SER A 86 -22.20 -7.60 1.11
C SER A 86 -23.57 -7.64 0.43
N SER A 87 -23.64 -8.22 -0.76
CA SER A 87 -24.87 -8.38 -1.52
C SER A 87 -25.82 -9.41 -0.91
N GLU A 88 -25.33 -10.25 0.00
CA GLU A 88 -26.07 -11.34 0.62
C GLU A 88 -25.94 -11.32 2.14
N ILE A 89 -27.07 -11.46 2.81
CA ILE A 89 -27.15 -11.61 4.27
C ILE A 89 -27.86 -12.93 4.58
N ASP A 90 -27.28 -13.72 5.49
CA ASP A 90 -27.87 -14.99 5.91
C ASP A 90 -29.08 -14.72 6.80
N THR A 91 -30.27 -14.88 6.22
CA THR A 91 -31.55 -14.75 6.93
C THR A 91 -32.17 -16.11 7.26
N VAL A 92 -31.57 -17.22 6.82
CA VAL A 92 -32.14 -18.56 7.00
C VAL A 92 -31.91 -18.99 8.44
N GLY A 93 -33.01 -19.10 9.21
CA GLY A 93 -32.95 -19.40 10.64
C GLY A 93 -32.40 -18.24 11.48
N VAL A 94 -32.39 -17.02 10.94
CA VAL A 94 -31.89 -15.82 11.62
C VAL A 94 -32.98 -14.76 11.58
N GLY A 95 -33.48 -14.35 12.75
CA GLY A 95 -34.39 -13.22 12.91
C GLY A 95 -33.68 -11.94 13.34
N LEU A 96 -34.42 -10.83 13.34
CA LEU A 96 -33.89 -9.52 13.75
C LEU A 96 -33.34 -9.51 15.20
N ASN A 97 -33.98 -10.27 16.10
CA ASN A 97 -33.57 -10.40 17.49
C ASN A 97 -32.31 -11.24 17.68
N ASP A 98 -31.93 -12.04 16.67
CA ASP A 98 -30.76 -12.90 16.71
C ASP A 98 -29.46 -12.17 16.39
N ILE A 99 -29.55 -10.96 15.83
CA ILE A 99 -28.39 -10.05 15.72
C ILE A 99 -27.90 -9.75 17.14
N ASP A 100 -26.64 -10.02 17.43
CA ASP A 100 -26.10 -9.92 18.79
C ASP A 100 -25.26 -8.65 18.95
N SER A 101 -24.22 -8.51 18.13
CA SER A 101 -23.31 -7.36 18.21
C SER A 101 -22.66 -7.03 16.86
N VAL A 102 -22.12 -5.81 16.77
CA VAL A 102 -21.42 -5.31 15.59
C VAL A 102 -20.04 -4.80 16.00
N ARG A 103 -19.02 -5.12 15.21
CA ARG A 103 -17.64 -4.67 15.44
C ARG A 103 -17.06 -4.07 14.16
N LEU A 104 -16.41 -2.90 14.28
CA LEU A 104 -15.48 -2.43 13.26
C LEU A 104 -14.11 -3.04 13.57
N LEU A 105 -13.55 -3.76 12.60
CA LEU A 105 -12.28 -4.44 12.71
C LEU A 105 -11.26 -3.72 11.83
N LEU A 106 -10.21 -3.20 12.47
CA LEU A 106 -9.06 -2.59 11.80
C LEU A 106 -7.89 -3.57 11.91
N LYS A 107 -7.47 -4.12 10.77
CA LYS A 107 -6.35 -5.08 10.68
C LYS A 107 -5.05 -4.31 10.47
N VAL A 108 -4.10 -4.51 11.37
CA VAL A 108 -2.76 -3.92 11.33
C VAL A 108 -1.75 -5.05 11.21
N PRO A 109 -1.16 -5.28 10.03
CA PRO A 109 -0.15 -6.33 9.89
C PRO A 109 1.01 -6.08 10.85
N MET A 110 1.63 -7.16 11.34
CA MET A 110 2.70 -7.06 12.33
C MET A 110 3.83 -6.13 11.83
N GLY A 111 4.23 -5.18 12.67
CA GLY A 111 5.26 -4.19 12.35
C GLY A 111 4.81 -3.03 11.43
N GLN A 112 3.54 -2.96 11.01
CA GLN A 112 3.05 -1.86 10.16
C GLN A 112 2.65 -0.62 10.97
N TYR A 113 3.62 -0.03 11.66
CA TYR A 113 3.49 1.25 12.37
C TYR A 113 4.87 1.91 12.53
N VAL A 114 4.88 3.21 12.79
CA VAL A 114 6.08 3.96 13.20
C VAL A 114 5.81 4.56 14.57
N GLY A 115 6.78 4.43 15.49
CA GLY A 115 6.68 4.91 16.87
C GLY A 115 6.61 3.79 17.91
N ASP A 116 6.13 4.13 19.11
CA ASP A 116 6.15 3.23 20.26
C ASP A 116 4.98 2.22 20.20
N SER A 117 5.33 0.94 20.27
CA SER A 117 4.37 -0.18 20.27
C SER A 117 3.56 -0.29 21.56
N ILE A 118 4.11 0.14 22.69
CA ILE A 118 3.53 -0.04 24.04
C ILE A 118 2.65 1.15 24.41
N VAL A 119 2.89 2.33 23.83
CA VAL A 119 2.08 3.52 24.10
C VAL A 119 0.61 3.24 23.78
N PRO A 120 -0.31 3.48 24.75
CA PRO A 120 -1.73 3.35 24.53
C PRO A 120 -2.22 4.50 23.65
N MET A 121 -2.91 4.14 22.58
CA MET A 121 -3.62 5.04 21.68
C MET A 121 -5.13 4.81 21.85
N LYS A 122 -5.96 5.77 21.47
CA LYS A 122 -7.42 5.60 21.44
C LYS A 122 -7.98 6.06 20.11
N VAL A 123 -8.78 5.21 19.48
CA VAL A 123 -9.57 5.55 18.29
C VAL A 123 -11.00 5.90 18.69
N ASP A 124 -11.53 6.96 18.11
CA ASP A 124 -12.96 7.28 18.09
C ASP A 124 -13.45 7.16 16.63
N VAL A 125 -14.63 6.56 16.47
CA VAL A 125 -15.26 6.35 15.16
C VAL A 125 -16.61 7.05 15.14
N TYR A 126 -16.80 7.94 14.18
CA TYR A 126 -18.01 8.73 13.98
C TYR A 126 -18.72 8.30 12.70
N LYS A 127 -20.06 8.40 12.69
CA LYS A 127 -20.84 8.23 11.48
C LYS A 127 -20.71 9.48 10.59
N LEU A 128 -20.55 9.29 9.28
CA LEU A 128 -20.66 10.39 8.32
C LEU A 128 -22.14 10.70 8.03
N HIS A 129 -22.45 11.99 7.84
CA HIS A 129 -23.80 12.45 7.51
C HIS A 129 -23.98 12.84 6.03
N LYS A 130 -22.90 12.85 5.24
CA LYS A 130 -22.89 13.11 3.79
C LYS A 130 -21.90 12.17 3.11
N SER A 131 -22.17 11.85 1.84
CA SER A 131 -21.23 11.11 0.99
C SER A 131 -19.93 11.88 0.81
N LEU A 132 -18.83 11.14 0.67
CA LEU A 132 -17.53 11.76 0.47
C LEU A 132 -17.43 12.32 -0.96
N PRO A 133 -16.75 13.45 -1.17
CA PRO A 133 -16.56 14.00 -2.49
C PRO A 133 -15.58 13.14 -3.30
N PHE A 134 -15.69 13.21 -4.63
CA PHE A 134 -14.69 12.66 -5.53
C PHE A 134 -14.39 13.68 -6.65
N PRO A 135 -13.12 14.05 -6.89
CA PRO A 135 -11.92 13.58 -6.20
C PRO A 135 -11.81 14.11 -4.76
N ILE A 136 -11.12 13.33 -3.92
CA ILE A 136 -10.75 13.69 -2.54
C ILE A 136 -9.23 13.64 -2.40
N TYR A 137 -8.67 14.36 -1.44
CA TYR A 137 -7.22 14.51 -1.25
C TYR A 137 -6.85 14.52 0.24
N SER A 138 -5.57 14.34 0.56
CA SER A 138 -5.09 14.24 1.94
C SER A 138 -5.29 15.49 2.81
N ASP A 139 -5.60 16.64 2.22
CA ASP A 139 -5.92 17.91 2.89
C ASP A 139 -7.42 18.07 3.20
N PHE A 140 -8.21 17.02 3.01
CA PHE A 140 -9.66 17.04 3.26
C PHE A 140 -10.02 17.35 4.72
N ASP A 141 -10.93 18.32 4.90
CA ASP A 141 -11.48 18.70 6.21
C ASP A 141 -12.80 17.97 6.49
N THR A 142 -12.85 17.25 7.62
CA THR A 142 -13.99 16.43 8.04
C THR A 142 -15.03 17.21 8.83
N LYS A 143 -14.79 18.48 9.18
CA LYS A 143 -15.63 19.28 10.09
C LYS A 143 -17.12 19.31 9.72
N ASP A 144 -17.44 19.37 8.44
CA ASP A 144 -18.81 19.44 7.94
C ASP A 144 -19.39 18.08 7.52
N TYR A 145 -18.76 16.97 7.93
CA TYR A 145 -19.14 15.60 7.57
C TYR A 145 -19.57 14.72 8.76
N TYR A 146 -19.36 15.17 10.01
CA TYR A 146 -19.84 14.49 11.21
C TYR A 146 -20.14 15.48 12.34
N TYR A 147 -20.96 15.07 13.31
CA TYR A 147 -21.09 15.75 14.59
C TYR A 147 -20.49 14.89 15.70
N LYS A 148 -20.00 15.50 16.78
CA LYS A 148 -19.49 14.76 17.94
C LYS A 148 -20.53 13.83 18.58
N SER A 149 -21.82 14.17 18.44
CA SER A 149 -22.94 13.31 18.87
C SER A 149 -23.08 12.02 18.06
N ASP A 150 -22.46 11.94 16.89
CA ASP A 150 -22.53 10.79 15.97
C ASP A 150 -21.46 9.73 16.28
N LEU A 151 -20.93 9.73 17.50
CA LEU A 151 -19.96 8.72 17.94
C LEU A 151 -20.60 7.32 17.86
N LEU A 152 -20.04 6.47 17.02
CA LEU A 152 -20.44 5.08 16.89
C LEU A 152 -19.73 4.20 17.93
N GLY A 153 -18.46 4.48 18.21
CA GLY A 153 -17.71 3.73 19.20
C GLY A 153 -16.28 4.22 19.36
N SER A 154 -15.64 3.72 20.42
CA SER A 154 -14.24 4.01 20.74
C SER A 154 -13.51 2.77 21.19
N ARG A 155 -12.20 2.74 21.02
CA ARG A 155 -11.34 1.64 21.50
C ARG A 155 -9.94 2.14 21.83
N SER A 156 -9.47 1.84 23.05
CA SER A 156 -8.04 1.92 23.37
C SER A 156 -7.29 0.77 22.71
N TYR A 157 -6.06 0.99 22.26
CA TYR A 157 -5.24 -0.01 21.61
C TYR A 157 -3.73 0.28 21.74
N SER A 158 -2.95 -0.79 21.81
CA SER A 158 -1.49 -0.80 21.70
C SER A 158 -1.08 -1.75 20.56
N MET A 159 0.20 -1.80 20.20
CA MET A 159 0.74 -2.80 19.24
C MET A 159 1.56 -3.85 19.98
N THR A 160 0.99 -4.35 21.07
CA THR A 160 1.58 -5.38 21.94
C THR A 160 0.48 -6.32 22.42
N SER A 161 0.84 -7.57 22.67
CA SER A 161 -0.05 -8.61 23.21
C SER A 161 -0.19 -8.57 24.73
N VAL A 162 0.59 -7.73 25.42
CA VAL A 162 0.62 -7.67 26.89
C VAL A 162 -0.67 -7.09 27.48
N ASN A 163 -1.34 -6.19 26.76
CA ASN A 163 -2.60 -5.59 27.15
C ASN A 163 -3.67 -5.96 26.09
N GLN A 164 -4.75 -6.63 26.49
CA GLN A 164 -5.79 -7.23 25.63
C GLN A 164 -6.64 -6.22 24.81
N ASP A 165 -6.18 -4.99 24.68
CA ASP A 165 -6.85 -3.89 23.99
C ASP A 165 -6.84 -4.09 22.46
N SER A 166 -5.83 -4.76 21.94
CA SER A 166 -5.75 -5.34 20.60
C SER A 166 -5.42 -6.82 20.69
N ILE A 167 -5.97 -7.64 19.79
CA ILE A 167 -5.70 -9.08 19.77
C ILE A 167 -4.69 -9.38 18.65
N LEU A 168 -3.61 -10.08 19.00
CA LEU A 168 -2.67 -10.64 18.02
C LEU A 168 -3.29 -11.90 17.42
N LEU A 169 -3.49 -11.90 16.11
CA LEU A 169 -4.11 -12.99 15.37
C LEU A 169 -3.18 -13.48 14.26
N ALA A 170 -3.34 -14.74 13.90
CA ALA A 170 -2.61 -15.39 12.82
C ALA A 170 -3.62 -15.98 11.83
N GLU A 171 -3.41 -15.75 10.55
CA GLU A 171 -4.29 -16.21 9.47
C GLU A 171 -3.45 -16.86 8.37
N TYR A 172 -3.83 -18.07 7.97
CA TYR A 172 -3.17 -18.75 6.87
C TYR A 172 -3.57 -18.13 5.54
N ASN A 173 -2.59 -17.65 4.79
CA ASN A 173 -2.76 -17.08 3.47
C ASN A 173 -2.48 -18.16 2.42
N SER A 174 -3.55 -18.73 1.85
CA SER A 174 -3.45 -19.79 0.84
C SER A 174 -2.78 -19.33 -0.45
N SER A 175 -2.79 -18.03 -0.76
CA SER A 175 -2.17 -17.50 -1.98
C SER A 175 -0.65 -17.41 -1.88
N THR A 176 -0.12 -17.17 -0.67
CA THR A 176 1.33 -17.07 -0.43
C THR A 176 1.90 -18.31 0.24
N GLY A 177 1.05 -19.19 0.79
CA GLY A 177 1.45 -20.35 1.59
C GLY A 177 1.95 -19.99 3.00
N ASN A 178 1.87 -18.72 3.41
CA ASN A 178 2.40 -18.22 4.68
C ASN A 178 1.30 -17.95 5.71
N THR A 179 1.69 -17.87 6.98
CA THR A 179 0.79 -17.40 8.05
C THR A 179 1.06 -15.92 8.31
N ASP A 180 0.07 -15.08 8.00
CA ASP A 180 0.13 -13.65 8.22
C ASP A 180 -0.29 -13.33 9.65
N THR A 181 0.58 -12.64 10.39
CA THR A 181 0.32 -12.19 11.76
C THR A 181 -0.09 -10.72 11.77
N TYR A 182 -1.12 -10.37 12.53
CA TYR A 182 -1.65 -9.01 12.60
C TYR A 182 -2.27 -8.69 13.96
N TYR A 183 -2.25 -7.42 14.33
CA TYR A 183 -3.07 -6.88 15.41
C TYR A 183 -4.45 -6.52 14.88
N GLN A 184 -5.50 -6.86 15.62
CA GLN A 184 -6.87 -6.45 15.33
C GLN A 184 -7.36 -5.46 16.38
N ILE A 185 -7.66 -4.23 15.95
CA ILE A 185 -8.36 -3.24 16.76
C ILE A 185 -9.86 -3.44 16.50
N ALA A 186 -10.59 -3.91 17.51
CA ALA A 186 -12.02 -4.22 17.40
C ALA A 186 -12.86 -3.19 18.16
N VAL A 187 -13.41 -2.21 17.45
CA VAL A 187 -14.29 -1.17 18.01
C VAL A 187 -15.71 -1.72 18.14
N SER A 188 -16.32 -1.62 19.33
CA SER A 188 -17.76 -1.90 19.51
C SER A 188 -18.56 -0.88 18.71
N MET A 189 -19.48 -1.35 17.86
CA MET A 189 -20.36 -0.48 17.07
C MET A 189 -21.82 -0.66 17.52
N PRO A 190 -22.72 0.31 17.24
CA PRO A 190 -24.12 0.19 17.61
C PRO A 190 -24.77 -1.02 16.92
N LYS A 191 -25.50 -1.83 17.70
CA LYS A 191 -26.27 -2.98 17.20
C LYS A 191 -27.25 -2.59 16.08
N SER A 192 -27.74 -1.34 16.10
CA SER A 192 -28.63 -0.78 15.09
C SER A 192 -28.07 -0.82 13.67
N ILE A 193 -26.74 -0.86 13.49
CA ILE A 193 -26.15 -1.04 12.17
C ILE A 193 -26.45 -2.45 11.64
N GLY A 194 -26.25 -3.48 12.46
CA GLY A 194 -26.49 -4.87 12.07
C GLY A 194 -27.98 -5.16 11.83
N THR A 195 -28.86 -4.67 12.71
CA THR A 195 -30.31 -4.80 12.52
C THR A 195 -30.80 -3.97 11.32
N GLY A 196 -30.19 -2.81 11.07
CA GLY A 196 -30.45 -1.99 9.89
C GLY A 196 -30.09 -2.71 8.59
N LEU A 197 -28.92 -3.36 8.52
CA LEU A 197 -28.52 -4.17 7.37
C LEU A 197 -29.47 -5.34 7.12
N TYR A 198 -29.85 -6.08 8.17
CA TYR A 198 -30.82 -7.17 8.05
C TYR A 198 -32.17 -6.69 7.51
N ASN A 199 -32.70 -5.58 8.04
CA ASN A 199 -33.95 -4.99 7.57
C ASN A 199 -33.84 -4.52 6.12
N LEU A 200 -32.72 -3.89 5.75
CA LEU A 200 -32.50 -3.43 4.38
C LEU A 200 -32.45 -4.60 3.39
N TYR A 201 -31.79 -5.70 3.74
CA TYR A 201 -31.75 -6.90 2.90
C TYR A 201 -33.13 -7.55 2.73
N THR A 202 -33.93 -7.62 3.79
CA THR A 202 -35.27 -8.25 3.74
C THR A 202 -36.32 -7.39 3.04
N THR A 203 -36.18 -6.06 3.06
CA THR A 203 -37.17 -5.13 2.50
C THR A 203 -36.77 -4.54 1.15
N ASN A 204 -35.48 -4.30 0.92
CA ASN A 204 -34.96 -3.67 -0.29
C ASN A 204 -33.52 -4.16 -0.62
N PRO A 205 -33.34 -5.45 -0.97
CA PRO A 205 -32.02 -6.05 -1.14
C PRO A 205 -31.19 -5.45 -2.28
N SER A 206 -31.82 -4.81 -3.28
CA SER A 206 -31.11 -4.20 -4.39
C SER A 206 -30.15 -3.09 -3.95
N VAL A 207 -30.44 -2.39 -2.84
CA VAL A 207 -29.58 -1.35 -2.27
C VAL A 207 -28.21 -1.90 -1.85
N LEU A 208 -28.14 -3.16 -1.43
CA LEU A 208 -26.90 -3.80 -0.99
C LEU A 208 -26.03 -4.33 -2.14
N ARG A 209 -26.49 -4.20 -3.39
CA ARG A 209 -25.75 -4.65 -4.58
C ARG A 209 -24.92 -3.55 -5.22
N ASP A 210 -25.11 -2.31 -4.76
CA ASP A 210 -24.49 -1.11 -5.33
C ASP A 210 -24.04 -0.16 -4.20
N PRO A 211 -22.73 0.14 -4.10
CA PRO A 211 -22.24 1.05 -3.06
C PRO A 211 -22.82 2.48 -3.19
N GLU A 212 -23.15 2.95 -4.40
CA GLU A 212 -23.73 4.28 -4.61
C GLU A 212 -25.13 4.41 -4.02
N SER A 213 -25.93 3.35 -4.15
CA SER A 213 -27.24 3.24 -3.51
C SER A 213 -27.09 3.07 -1.99
N PHE A 214 -26.15 2.24 -1.54
CA PHE A 214 -25.96 1.95 -0.13
C PHE A 214 -25.50 3.16 0.69
N LYS A 215 -24.60 4.00 0.14
CA LYS A 215 -24.08 5.17 0.86
C LYS A 215 -25.16 6.20 1.22
N GLN A 216 -26.33 6.17 0.58
CA GLN A 216 -27.49 6.99 0.98
C GLN A 216 -28.04 6.58 2.35
N TYR A 217 -27.88 5.32 2.75
CA TYR A 217 -28.32 4.77 4.04
C TYR A 217 -27.21 4.83 5.08
N PHE A 218 -25.98 4.53 4.67
CA PHE A 218 -24.80 4.58 5.51
C PHE A 218 -23.64 5.27 4.76
N PRO A 219 -23.50 6.60 4.88
CA PRO A 219 -22.52 7.37 4.11
C PRO A 219 -21.05 7.05 4.40
N GLY A 220 -20.77 6.26 5.44
CA GLY A 220 -19.42 5.86 5.83
C GLY A 220 -19.07 6.27 7.26
N ILE A 221 -17.78 6.22 7.57
CA ILE A 221 -17.24 6.59 8.87
C ILE A 221 -16.08 7.59 8.76
N TYR A 222 -15.90 8.34 9.84
CA TYR A 222 -14.67 9.06 10.16
C TYR A 222 -14.01 8.40 11.38
N ALA A 223 -12.75 7.99 11.26
CA ALA A 223 -12.00 7.39 12.35
C ALA A 223 -10.78 8.24 12.68
N THR A 224 -10.65 8.65 13.94
CA THR A 224 -9.62 9.58 14.40
C THR A 224 -9.03 9.19 15.74
N THR A 225 -7.83 9.70 16.02
CA THR A 225 -7.15 9.45 17.28
C THR A 225 -7.64 10.45 18.33
N SER A 226 -8.28 9.95 19.39
CA SER A 226 -8.79 10.77 20.49
C SER A 226 -7.85 10.82 21.71
N TYR A 227 -6.84 9.95 21.76
CA TYR A 227 -5.79 9.95 22.76
C TYR A 227 -4.51 9.29 22.24
N GLY A 228 -3.36 9.79 22.70
CA GLY A 228 -2.03 9.29 22.36
C GLY A 228 -1.45 9.95 21.11
N ASN A 229 -0.15 10.21 21.14
CA ASN A 229 0.62 10.83 20.05
C ASN A 229 2.01 10.20 19.88
N GLY A 230 2.14 8.92 20.24
CA GLY A 230 3.40 8.18 20.19
C GLY A 230 3.55 7.29 18.96
N ARG A 231 2.53 7.21 18.08
CA ARG A 231 2.50 6.23 16.99
C ARG A 231 1.56 6.65 15.86
N VAL A 232 1.99 6.38 14.62
CA VAL A 232 1.10 6.29 13.45
C VAL A 232 1.04 4.83 12.99
N THR A 233 -0.16 4.32 12.81
CA THR A 233 -0.42 2.92 12.49
C THR A 233 -1.00 2.78 11.08
N LYS A 234 -0.49 1.81 10.32
CA LYS A 234 -1.00 1.48 8.99
C LYS A 234 -1.94 0.28 9.06
N ILE A 235 -3.21 0.56 8.78
CA ILE A 235 -4.31 -0.40 8.73
C ILE A 235 -4.41 -0.91 7.29
N SER A 236 -4.31 -2.22 7.09
CA SER A 236 -4.40 -2.84 5.77
C SER A 236 -5.81 -3.23 5.37
N SER A 237 -6.73 -3.35 6.34
CA SER A 237 -8.12 -3.69 6.07
C SER A 237 -9.04 -3.09 7.14
N THR A 238 -10.16 -2.55 6.68
CA THR A 238 -11.24 -2.02 7.51
C THR A 238 -12.53 -2.73 7.14
N MET A 239 -13.14 -3.44 8.09
CA MET A 239 -14.35 -4.23 7.86
C MET A 239 -15.33 -4.13 9.03
N MET A 240 -16.62 -4.22 8.76
CA MET A 240 -17.65 -4.30 9.79
C MET A 240 -18.22 -5.72 9.84
N ARG A 241 -18.03 -6.35 11.01
CA ARG A 241 -18.50 -7.69 11.29
C ARG A 241 -19.77 -7.64 12.13
N VAL A 242 -20.76 -8.41 11.73
CA VAL A 242 -21.97 -8.66 12.52
C VAL A 242 -21.88 -10.07 13.10
N TYR A 243 -22.13 -10.17 14.40
CA TYR A 243 -22.24 -11.42 15.13
C TYR A 243 -23.72 -11.71 15.38
N TYR A 244 -24.16 -12.93 15.12
CA TYR A 244 -25.56 -13.32 15.19
C TYR A 244 -25.74 -14.79 15.55
N ARG A 245 -26.93 -15.12 16.04
CA ARG A 245 -27.35 -16.49 16.31
C ARG A 245 -28.14 -17.03 15.11
N LYS A 246 -27.93 -18.29 14.77
CA LYS A 246 -28.68 -18.99 13.72
C LYS A 246 -29.33 -20.23 14.30
N HIS A 247 -30.66 -20.27 14.26
CA HIS A 247 -31.47 -21.42 14.64
C HIS A 247 -31.43 -22.47 13.54
N GLY A 248 -31.27 -23.72 13.93
CA GLY A 248 -31.28 -24.85 13.02
C GLY A 248 -31.49 -26.15 13.76
N THR A 249 -31.32 -27.26 13.03
CA THR A 249 -31.55 -28.61 13.55
C THR A 249 -30.29 -29.44 13.28
N LYS A 250 -29.90 -30.27 14.26
CA LYS A 250 -28.81 -31.24 14.11
C LYS A 250 -29.27 -32.46 13.31
N ASP A 251 -28.32 -33.28 12.86
CA ASP A 251 -28.61 -34.52 12.11
C ASP A 251 -29.53 -35.50 12.86
N ASN A 252 -29.53 -35.45 14.19
CA ASN A 252 -30.40 -36.26 15.05
C ASN A 252 -31.80 -35.64 15.27
N GLY A 253 -32.15 -34.57 14.57
CA GLY A 253 -33.45 -33.90 14.66
C GLY A 253 -33.63 -32.95 15.86
N SER A 254 -32.60 -32.75 16.70
CA SER A 254 -32.69 -31.83 17.83
C SER A 254 -32.40 -30.38 17.44
N ASP A 255 -33.15 -29.45 18.03
CA ASP A 255 -32.95 -28.00 17.86
C ASP A 255 -31.58 -27.56 18.38
N THR A 256 -30.99 -26.59 17.70
CA THR A 256 -29.70 -26.02 18.07
C THR A 256 -29.58 -24.56 17.65
N ILE A 257 -28.73 -23.84 18.36
CA ILE A 257 -28.34 -22.47 18.02
C ILE A 257 -26.87 -22.48 17.64
N TYR A 258 -26.58 -21.88 16.49
CA TYR A 258 -25.25 -21.70 15.96
C TYR A 258 -24.82 -20.25 16.15
N GLU A 259 -23.70 -20.02 16.82
CA GLU A 259 -23.05 -18.71 16.82
C GLU A 259 -22.34 -18.52 15.48
N ARG A 260 -22.63 -17.39 14.83
CA ARG A 260 -22.12 -17.06 13.50
C ARG A 260 -21.66 -15.62 13.47
N SER A 261 -20.80 -15.33 12.51
CA SER A 261 -20.41 -13.96 12.20
C SER A 261 -20.07 -13.84 10.74
N ALA A 262 -20.35 -12.68 10.16
CA ALA A 262 -19.97 -12.36 8.78
C ALA A 262 -19.51 -10.90 8.69
N ASN A 263 -18.55 -10.65 7.81
CA ASN A 263 -18.15 -9.28 7.44
C ASN A 263 -19.15 -8.79 6.39
N TYR A 264 -20.05 -7.88 6.79
CA TYR A 264 -21.08 -7.37 5.87
C TYR A 264 -20.72 -6.04 5.24
N LEU A 265 -19.76 -5.30 5.79
CA LEU A 265 -19.23 -4.08 5.18
C LEU A 265 -17.72 -4.16 5.09
N GLY A 266 -17.13 -3.71 4.00
CA GLY A 266 -15.68 -3.63 3.84
C GLY A 266 -15.26 -2.51 2.91
N THR A 267 -14.02 -2.05 3.05
CA THR A 267 -13.43 -1.11 2.10
C THR A 267 -12.98 -1.83 0.83
N ALA A 268 -13.21 -1.21 -0.32
CA ALA A 268 -12.87 -1.75 -1.64
C ALA A 268 -12.47 -0.61 -2.61
N PRO A 269 -11.78 -0.89 -3.73
CA PRO A 269 -11.38 0.14 -4.69
C PRO A 269 -12.53 0.98 -5.27
N GLU A 270 -13.75 0.44 -5.26
CA GLU A 270 -14.94 1.06 -5.84
C GLU A 270 -15.55 2.14 -4.94
N VAL A 271 -15.18 2.21 -3.67
CA VAL A 271 -15.73 3.18 -2.70
C VAL A 271 -14.73 4.26 -2.35
N VAL A 272 -15.22 5.45 -2.00
CA VAL A 272 -14.33 6.57 -1.67
C VAL A 272 -13.68 6.32 -0.31
N THR A 273 -12.35 6.39 -0.27
CA THR A 273 -11.56 6.34 0.96
C THR A 273 -10.42 7.35 0.90
N ASN A 274 -10.06 7.93 2.05
CA ASN A 274 -8.99 8.91 2.14
C ASN A 274 -8.31 8.92 3.51
N ASN A 275 -6.98 9.12 3.49
CA ASN A 275 -6.20 9.47 4.67
C ASN A 275 -6.07 10.99 4.71
N ASN A 276 -6.56 11.63 5.77
CA ASN A 276 -6.32 13.06 5.96
C ASN A 276 -5.01 13.18 6.75
N ILE A 277 -3.99 13.72 6.09
CA ILE A 277 -2.61 13.73 6.60
C ILE A 277 -2.20 15.17 6.88
N ARG A 278 -1.78 15.41 8.11
CA ARG A 278 -1.24 16.71 8.54
C ARG A 278 0.20 16.49 8.94
N TYR A 279 1.09 17.27 8.34
CA TYR A 279 2.52 17.20 8.63
C TYR A 279 3.05 18.60 8.94
N THR A 280 3.75 18.70 10.06
CA THR A 280 4.49 19.89 10.48
C THR A 280 5.97 19.52 10.53
N PRO A 281 6.81 20.02 9.60
CA PRO A 281 8.23 19.66 9.58
C PRO A 281 8.98 20.18 10.81
N SER A 282 10.07 19.51 11.14
CA SER A 282 11.07 20.03 12.08
C SER A 282 11.66 21.36 11.60
N ALA A 283 12.25 22.11 12.53
CA ALA A 283 12.89 23.38 12.19
C ALA A 283 14.06 23.16 11.21
N GLU A 284 14.78 22.05 11.36
CA GLU A 284 15.89 21.65 10.51
C GLU A 284 15.42 21.35 9.07
N ILE A 285 14.40 20.49 8.91
CA ILE A 285 13.84 20.19 7.57
C ILE A 285 13.28 21.45 6.93
N LYS A 286 12.59 22.30 7.71
CA LYS A 286 12.06 23.55 7.19
C LYS A 286 13.19 24.48 6.73
N ALA A 287 14.27 24.61 7.49
CA ALA A 287 15.41 25.45 7.13
C ALA A 287 16.10 24.97 5.84
N MET A 288 16.28 23.65 5.66
CA MET A 288 16.82 23.08 4.42
C MET A 288 15.94 23.43 3.22
N ALA A 289 14.62 23.24 3.34
CA ALA A 289 13.68 23.55 2.28
C ALA A 289 13.63 25.07 1.97
N ASP A 290 13.64 25.93 2.99
CA ASP A 290 13.68 27.38 2.83
C ASP A 290 14.98 27.87 2.16
N ALA A 291 16.10 27.15 2.37
CA ALA A 291 17.37 27.38 1.69
C ALA A 291 17.41 26.87 0.24
N GLY A 292 16.34 26.22 -0.23
CA GLY A 292 16.25 25.66 -1.58
C GLY A 292 16.91 24.29 -1.74
N GLU A 293 17.28 23.62 -0.63
CA GLU A 293 17.86 22.29 -0.68
C GLU A 293 16.81 21.24 -1.09
N PRO A 294 17.15 20.28 -1.97
CA PRO A 294 16.22 19.24 -2.37
C PRO A 294 16.02 18.23 -1.24
N VAL A 295 14.87 18.33 -0.56
CA VAL A 295 14.49 17.45 0.55
C VAL A 295 13.26 16.62 0.16
N VAL A 296 13.29 15.33 0.48
CA VAL A 296 12.14 14.42 0.34
C VAL A 296 11.65 14.02 1.72
N VAL A 297 10.35 14.18 1.96
CA VAL A 297 9.66 13.75 3.18
C VAL A 297 8.40 12.99 2.80
N SER A 298 8.16 11.86 3.46
CA SER A 298 6.96 11.05 3.30
C SER A 298 6.25 10.83 4.64
N PRO A 299 4.93 10.55 4.66
CA PRO A 299 4.05 10.49 3.50
C PRO A 299 3.69 11.87 2.92
N ALA A 300 3.69 12.94 3.72
CA ALA A 300 3.43 14.32 3.29
C ALA A 300 4.64 15.23 3.60
N GLY A 301 4.69 16.42 3.00
CA GLY A 301 5.69 17.44 3.30
C GLY A 301 6.38 17.96 2.06
N TYR A 302 7.55 17.42 1.73
CA TYR A 302 8.37 17.90 0.62
C TYR A 302 8.64 16.79 -0.39
N ASN A 303 8.40 17.08 -1.65
CA ASN A 303 8.93 16.35 -2.79
C ASN A 303 10.12 17.14 -3.37
N VAL A 304 10.81 16.53 -4.34
CA VAL A 304 11.84 17.20 -5.12
C VAL A 304 11.34 17.40 -6.55
N LYS A 305 11.30 18.66 -6.98
CA LYS A 305 11.11 19.03 -8.38
C LYS A 305 12.46 18.96 -9.09
N ILE A 306 12.53 18.13 -10.13
CA ILE A 306 13.73 17.92 -10.94
C ILE A 306 13.54 18.61 -12.30
N ASN A 307 14.32 19.66 -12.57
CA ASN A 307 14.36 20.29 -13.89
C ASN A 307 15.38 19.56 -14.76
N LYS A 308 14.89 18.74 -15.70
CA LYS A 308 15.75 17.96 -16.60
C LYS A 308 16.27 18.82 -17.76
N PRO A 309 17.57 18.78 -18.08
CA PRO A 309 18.18 19.57 -19.16
C PRO A 309 17.96 18.90 -20.53
N VAL A 310 16.71 18.63 -20.89
CA VAL A 310 16.36 17.87 -22.12
C VAL A 310 16.88 18.57 -23.37
N ASN A 311 16.76 19.90 -23.44
CA ASN A 311 17.23 20.67 -24.59
C ASN A 311 18.75 20.63 -24.73
N ASP A 312 19.50 20.65 -23.62
CA ASP A 312 20.96 20.58 -23.66
C ASP A 312 21.41 19.21 -24.15
N ILE A 313 20.73 18.15 -23.71
CA ILE A 313 20.96 16.78 -24.18
C ILE A 313 20.70 16.69 -25.69
N LEU A 314 19.58 17.22 -26.18
CA LEU A 314 19.23 17.22 -27.60
C LEU A 314 20.25 18.00 -28.43
N ASN A 315 20.60 19.21 -28.02
CA ASN A 315 21.59 20.04 -28.70
C ASN A 315 22.95 19.36 -28.78
N ARG A 316 23.37 18.70 -27.70
CA ARG A 316 24.63 17.94 -27.66
C ARG A 316 24.58 16.74 -28.60
N PHE A 317 23.49 15.99 -28.60
CA PHE A 317 23.31 14.86 -29.50
C PHE A 317 23.39 15.30 -30.97
N THR A 318 22.65 16.34 -31.37
CA THR A 318 22.70 16.88 -32.73
C THR A 318 24.11 17.34 -33.13
N LYS A 319 24.88 17.94 -32.21
CA LYS A 319 26.28 18.31 -32.48
C LYS A 319 27.16 17.07 -32.69
N LEU A 320 27.03 16.05 -31.84
CA LEU A 320 27.80 14.81 -31.96
C LEU A 320 27.44 14.03 -33.25
N GLU A 321 26.18 14.08 -33.67
CA GLU A 321 25.74 13.55 -34.97
C GLU A 321 26.49 14.19 -36.14
N THR A 322 26.65 15.52 -36.13
CA THR A 322 27.46 16.23 -37.14
C THR A 322 28.95 15.91 -37.07
N GLU A 323 29.44 15.37 -35.95
CA GLU A 323 30.83 14.95 -35.72
C GLU A 323 31.04 13.43 -35.97
N GLY A 324 30.01 12.71 -36.45
CA GLY A 324 30.07 11.30 -36.83
C GLY A 324 29.54 10.31 -35.79
N GLN A 325 29.05 10.78 -34.63
CA GLN A 325 28.38 9.94 -33.63
C GLN A 325 26.87 9.92 -33.84
N ILE A 326 26.36 8.86 -34.48
CA ILE A 326 24.95 8.73 -34.89
C ILE A 326 24.06 7.91 -33.93
N VAL A 327 24.64 7.35 -32.85
CA VAL A 327 23.90 6.46 -31.93
C VAL A 327 23.95 6.95 -30.49
N LEU A 328 22.78 7.16 -29.90
CA LEU A 328 22.59 7.35 -28.45
C LEU A 328 22.04 6.04 -27.86
N ASN A 329 22.87 5.32 -27.11
CA ASN A 329 22.48 4.01 -26.57
C ASN A 329 21.62 4.14 -25.30
N THR A 330 22.02 4.97 -24.34
CA THR A 330 21.30 5.12 -23.07
C THR A 330 21.60 6.48 -22.44
N VAL A 331 20.57 7.08 -21.85
CA VAL A 331 20.69 8.26 -20.98
C VAL A 331 20.23 7.87 -19.58
N THR A 332 21.14 7.88 -18.62
CA THR A 332 20.86 7.49 -17.23
C THR A 332 20.95 8.71 -16.31
N LEU A 333 19.96 8.88 -15.44
CA LEU A 333 19.99 9.83 -14.32
C LEU A 333 20.15 9.05 -13.02
N THR A 334 21.24 9.32 -12.30
CA THR A 334 21.47 8.80 -10.95
C THR A 334 21.35 9.95 -9.96
N VAL A 335 20.42 9.85 -9.00
CA VAL A 335 20.25 10.84 -7.94
C VAL A 335 20.80 10.24 -6.64
N PRO A 336 21.95 10.70 -6.12
CA PRO A 336 22.41 10.27 -4.81
C PRO A 336 21.46 10.81 -3.73
N VAL A 337 21.14 9.97 -2.75
CA VAL A 337 20.29 10.34 -1.61
C VAL A 337 21.10 10.16 -0.34
N THR A 338 20.97 11.10 0.58
CA THR A 338 21.52 11.01 1.93
C THR A 338 20.38 11.06 2.93
N GLU A 339 20.37 10.12 3.86
CA GLU A 339 19.35 10.08 4.91
C GLU A 339 19.52 11.25 5.87
N ILE A 340 18.42 11.93 6.18
CA ILE A 340 18.37 12.94 7.23
C ILE A 340 18.09 12.19 8.53
N ALA A 341 19.10 12.08 9.38
CA ALA A 341 19.01 11.36 10.64
C ALA A 341 17.86 11.91 11.51
N ASN A 342 17.05 11.00 12.07
CA ASN A 342 15.99 11.33 13.00
C ASN A 342 15.93 10.28 14.12
N SER A 343 15.09 10.51 15.15
CA SER A 343 15.02 9.62 16.32
C SER A 343 14.09 8.41 16.17
N ALA A 344 13.45 8.20 15.02
CA ALA A 344 12.51 7.11 14.78
C ALA A 344 13.15 5.85 14.16
N GLY A 345 14.46 5.88 13.87
CA GLY A 345 15.17 4.80 13.17
C GLY A 345 15.28 5.12 11.70
#